data_AF-A0A9W7XMG5-F1
#
_entry.id   AF-A0A9W7XMG5-F1
#
_cell.length_a   1.000
_cell.length_b   1.000
_cell.length_c   1.000
_cell.angle_alpha   90.00
_cell.angle_beta   90.00
_cell.angle_gamma   90.00
#
_symmetry.space_group_name_H-M   'P 1'
#
loop_
_entity.id
_entity.type
_entity.pdbx_description
1 polymer ?
#
loop_
_entity_poly.entity_id
_entity_poly.type
_entity_poly.pdbx_seq_one_letter_code
_entity_poly.pdbx_strand_id
1 'polypeptide(L)'
;MLSVEHLRMYRHLLREINRQFTRVNGNRAWASQLRLHWHCSSDTNDPQQQELTAAKNVLSYLANSRKYKELLAEFNPKMSEGDRIKKTANRVGLETPNTY
;
A
#
# COMPACT_ATOMS: atom_id res chain seq x y z
N MET A 1 5.85 -26.70 15.68
CA MET A 1 5.27 -26.67 14.32
C MET A 1 4.75 -25.26 14.06
N LEU A 2 5.21 -24.58 13.01
CA LEU A 2 4.61 -23.30 12.59
C LEU A 2 3.15 -23.55 12.21
N SER A 3 2.22 -22.75 12.73
CA SER A 3 0.80 -22.91 12.44
C SER A 3 0.52 -22.66 10.95
N VAL A 4 -0.41 -23.41 10.36
CA VAL A 4 -0.78 -23.29 8.93
C VAL A 4 -1.19 -21.86 8.57
N GLU A 5 -1.86 -21.19 9.49
CA GLU A 5 -2.27 -19.79 9.38
C GLU A 5 -1.07 -18.84 9.29
N HIS A 6 0.01 -19.11 10.05
CA HIS A 6 1.25 -18.33 10.00
C HIS A 6 1.88 -18.36 8.60
N LEU A 7 1.97 -19.55 8.00
CA LEU A 7 2.53 -19.74 6.67
C LEU A 7 1.68 -19.10 5.57
N ARG A 8 0.35 -19.18 5.71
CA ARG A 8 -0.58 -18.50 4.78
C ARG A 8 -0.39 -16.99 4.84
N MET A 9 -0.34 -16.41 6.03
CA MET A 9 -0.15 -14.97 6.23
C MET A 9 1.19 -14.49 5.67
N TYR A 10 2.27 -15.20 5.96
CA TYR A 10 3.58 -14.91 5.39
C TYR A 10 3.56 -14.86 3.86
N ARG A 11 2.97 -15.89 3.22
CA ARG A 11 2.86 -15.95 1.75
C ARG A 11 2.03 -14.81 1.19
N HIS A 12 0.94 -14.45 1.86
CA HIS A 12 0.10 -13.33 1.45
C HIS A 12 0.85 -11.99 1.53
N LEU A 13 1.56 -11.75 2.63
CA LEU A 13 2.34 -10.53 2.85
C LEU A 13 3.48 -10.44 1.82
N LEU A 14 4.20 -11.55 1.59
CA LEU A 14 5.26 -11.61 0.58
C LEU A 14 4.73 -11.32 -0.84
N ARG A 15 3.54 -11.81 -1.20
CA ARG A 15 2.89 -11.52 -2.50
C ARG A 15 2.57 -10.03 -2.64
N GLU A 16 2.03 -9.39 -1.61
CA GLU A 16 1.74 -7.96 -1.65
C GLU A 16 3.01 -7.11 -1.74
N ILE A 17 4.04 -7.41 -0.94
CA ILE A 17 5.32 -6.71 -1.01
C ILE A 17 5.95 -6.88 -2.40
N ASN A 18 5.94 -8.10 -2.92
CA ASN A 18 6.51 -8.36 -4.24
C ASN A 18 5.79 -7.57 -5.34
N ARG A 19 4.46 -7.51 -5.25
CA ARG A 19 3.62 -6.76 -6.19
C ARG A 19 3.88 -5.25 -6.14
N GLN A 20 4.05 -4.67 -4.96
CA GLN A 20 4.16 -3.21 -4.80
C GLN A 20 5.58 -2.68 -4.91
N PHE A 21 6.57 -3.38 -4.36
CA PHE A 21 7.94 -2.86 -4.22
C PHE A 21 8.93 -3.55 -5.15
N THR A 22 8.91 -4.88 -5.20
CA THR A 22 9.95 -5.63 -5.96
C THR A 22 9.74 -5.56 -7.47
N ARG A 23 8.48 -5.59 -7.94
CA ARG A 23 8.16 -5.55 -9.38
C ARG A 23 8.32 -4.15 -9.96
N VAL A 24 8.17 -3.11 -9.14
CA VAL A 24 8.25 -1.71 -9.58
C VAL A 24 9.70 -1.21 -9.57
N ASN A 25 10.47 -1.47 -8.51
CA ASN A 25 11.82 -0.93 -8.34
C ASN A 25 12.95 -1.96 -8.54
N GLY A 26 12.63 -3.25 -8.76
CA GLY A 26 13.63 -4.34 -8.78
C GLY A 26 14.29 -4.63 -7.42
N ASN A 27 13.99 -3.83 -6.38
CA ASN A 27 14.62 -3.91 -5.08
C ASN A 27 14.00 -5.03 -4.23
N ARG A 28 14.80 -6.07 -3.95
CA ARG A 28 14.41 -7.23 -3.11
C ARG A 28 14.63 -7.00 -1.61
N ALA A 29 15.16 -5.84 -1.18
CA ALA A 29 15.47 -5.55 0.21
C ALA A 29 14.26 -5.75 1.13
N TRP A 30 13.07 -5.30 0.71
CA TRP A 30 11.84 -5.47 1.49
C TRP A 30 11.45 -6.94 1.72
N ALA A 31 11.62 -7.79 0.71
CA ALA A 31 11.37 -9.22 0.84
C ALA A 31 12.42 -9.93 1.70
N SER A 32 13.67 -9.45 1.70
CA SER A 32 14.72 -9.95 2.58
C SER A 32 14.53 -9.50 4.03
N GLN A 33 14.14 -8.25 4.27
CA GLN A 33 13.81 -7.75 5.60
C GLN A 33 12.61 -8.48 6.21
N LEU A 34 11.55 -8.74 5.43
CA LEU A 34 10.42 -9.54 5.90
C LEU A 34 10.88 -10.94 6.34
N ARG A 35 11.74 -11.59 5.56
CA ARG A 35 12.28 -12.91 5.90
C ARG A 35 13.09 -12.89 7.20
N LEU A 36 13.93 -11.88 7.40
CA LEU A 36 14.72 -11.74 8.62
C LEU A 36 13.81 -11.54 9.83
N HIS A 37 12.83 -10.64 9.74
CA HIS A 37 11.87 -10.40 10.82
C HIS A 37 11.10 -11.68 11.16
N TRP A 38 10.58 -12.38 10.15
CA TRP A 38 9.76 -13.58 10.32
C TRP A 38 10.54 -14.77 10.90
N HIS A 39 11.85 -14.84 10.66
CA HIS A 39 12.70 -15.86 11.26
C HIS A 39 13.14 -15.49 12.68
N CYS A 40 13.42 -14.21 12.95
CA CYS A 40 13.84 -13.74 14.27
C CYS A 40 12.71 -13.83 15.32
N SER A 41 11.46 -13.61 14.89
CA SER A 41 10.28 -13.73 15.76
C SER A 41 9.92 -15.17 16.13
N SER A 42 10.54 -16.17 15.51
CA SER A 42 10.30 -17.59 15.84
C SER A 42 11.04 -18.06 17.10
N ASP A 43 12.07 -17.35 17.56
CA ASP A 43 12.92 -17.76 18.69
C ASP A 43 12.48 -17.16 20.03
N THR A 44 11.68 -16.09 20.01
CA THR A 44 11.10 -15.49 21.21
C THR A 44 9.78 -16.19 21.58
N ASN A 45 9.63 -16.56 22.86
CA ASN A 45 8.40 -17.13 23.45
C ASN A 45 7.22 -16.14 23.52
N ASP A 46 7.18 -15.14 22.64
CA ASP A 46 6.11 -14.16 22.58
C ASP A 46 4.81 -14.81 22.08
N PRO A 47 3.65 -14.25 22.46
CA PRO A 47 2.37 -14.78 22.01
C PRO A 47 2.25 -14.61 20.49
N GLN A 48 2.45 -15.70 19.74
CA GLN A 48 2.32 -15.81 18.28
C GLN A 48 1.04 -15.14 17.71
N GLN A 49 0.01 -14.96 18.54
CA GLN A 49 -1.22 -14.23 18.21
C GLN A 49 -1.00 -12.72 17.99
N GLN A 50 -0.10 -12.07 18.73
CA GLN A 50 0.21 -10.66 18.53
C GLN A 50 0.92 -10.43 17.20
N GLU A 51 1.88 -11.31 16.86
CA GLU A 51 2.59 -11.25 15.57
C GLU A 51 1.64 -11.46 14.39
N LEU A 52 0.72 -12.42 14.49
CA LEU A 52 -0.34 -12.63 13.49
C LEU A 52 -1.24 -11.40 13.33
N THR A 53 -1.57 -10.73 14.43
CA THR A 53 -2.42 -9.53 14.40
C THR A 53 -1.69 -8.36 13.75
N ALA A 54 -0.40 -8.16 14.09
CA ALA A 54 0.45 -7.16 13.45
C ALA A 54 0.59 -7.44 11.94
N ALA A 55 0.83 -8.68 11.54
CA ALA A 55 0.93 -9.08 10.14
C ALA A 55 -0.36 -8.80 9.36
N LYS A 56 -1.53 -9.05 9.96
CA LYS A 56 -2.84 -8.71 9.38
C LYS A 56 -3.03 -7.21 9.20
N ASN A 57 -2.64 -6.41 10.19
CA ASN A 57 -2.70 -4.95 10.11
C ASN A 57 -1.82 -4.41 8.99
N VAL A 58 -0.58 -4.89 8.91
CA VAL A 58 0.36 -4.51 7.83
C VAL A 58 -0.19 -4.89 6.46
N LEU A 59 -0.71 -6.12 6.31
CA LEU A 59 -1.31 -6.55 5.05
C LEU A 59 -2.48 -5.65 4.64
N SER A 60 -3.33 -5.29 5.60
CA SER A 60 -4.50 -4.43 5.36
C SER A 60 -4.08 -3.03 4.94
N TYR A 61 -3.06 -2.47 5.61
CA TYR A 61 -2.47 -1.18 5.23
C TYR A 61 -1.90 -1.22 3.81
N LEU A 62 -1.11 -2.25 3.46
CA LEU A 62 -0.53 -2.38 2.12
C LEU A 62 -1.61 -2.50 1.04
N ALA A 63 -2.64 -3.33 1.26
CA ALA A 63 -3.74 -3.49 0.31
C ALA A 63 -4.51 -2.17 0.11
N ASN A 64 -4.80 -1.45 1.20
CA ASN A 64 -5.49 -0.17 1.16
C ASN A 64 -4.64 0.93 0.49
N SER A 65 -3.33 0.96 0.75
CA SER A 65 -2.40 1.89 0.11
C SER A 65 -2.37 1.70 -1.41
N ARG A 66 -2.36 0.44 -1.88
CA ARG A 66 -2.46 0.14 -3.32
C ARG A 66 -3.78 0.63 -3.90
N LYS A 67 -4.90 0.25 -3.28
CA LYS A 67 -6.23 0.63 -3.74
C LYS A 67 -6.40 2.15 -3.77
N TYR A 68 -5.87 2.85 -2.76
CA TYR A 68 -5.85 4.31 -2.72
C TYR A 68 -5.09 4.89 -3.91
N LYS A 69 -3.91 4.35 -4.25
CA LYS A 69 -3.15 4.78 -5.45
C LYS A 69 -3.91 4.50 -6.75
N GLU A 70 -4.56 3.34 -6.86
CA GLU A 70 -5.39 2.98 -8.01
C GLU A 70 -6.56 3.96 -8.18
N LEU A 71 -7.31 4.22 -7.10
CA LEU A 71 -8.41 5.20 -7.10
C LEU A 71 -7.92 6.61 -7.42
N LEU A 72 -6.77 7.02 -6.87
CA LEU A 72 -6.22 8.34 -7.16
C LEU A 72 -5.80 8.46 -8.62
N ALA A 73 -5.25 7.40 -9.22
CA ALA A 73 -4.93 7.39 -10.65
C ALA A 73 -6.17 7.44 -11.54
N GLU A 74 -7.25 6.75 -11.17
CA GLU A 74 -8.50 6.68 -11.93
C GLU A 74 -9.33 7.96 -11.83
N PHE A 75 -9.51 8.48 -10.61
CA PHE A 75 -10.39 9.62 -10.35
C PHE A 75 -9.65 10.97 -10.31
N ASN A 76 -8.32 10.96 -10.22
CA ASN A 76 -7.49 12.16 -10.31
C ASN A 76 -6.31 11.96 -11.29
N PRO A 77 -6.59 11.66 -12.58
CA PRO A 77 -5.56 11.61 -13.60
C PRO A 77 -5.01 13.03 -13.76
N LYS A 78 -3.81 13.30 -13.22
CA LYS A 78 -3.09 14.59 -13.18
C LYS A 78 -3.90 15.71 -13.85
N MET A 79 -4.88 16.24 -13.11
CA MET A 79 -5.75 17.28 -13.65
C MET A 79 -4.86 18.45 -14.06
N SER A 80 -4.99 18.90 -15.31
CA SER A 80 -4.21 20.05 -15.77
C SER A 80 -4.46 21.23 -14.83
N GLU A 81 -3.47 22.08 -14.62
CA GLU A 81 -3.64 23.23 -13.72
C GLU A 81 -4.84 24.09 -14.15
N GLY A 82 -5.07 24.22 -15.46
CA GLY A 82 -6.26 24.87 -16.02
C GLY A 82 -7.58 24.21 -15.61
N ASP A 83 -7.67 22.88 -15.67
CA ASP A 83 -8.88 22.16 -15.24
C ASP A 83 -9.12 22.25 -13.73
N ARG A 84 -8.04 22.30 -12.92
CA ARG A 84 -8.14 22.54 -11.48
C ARG A 84 -8.71 23.93 -11.20
N ILE A 85 -8.17 24.96 -11.84
CA ILE A 85 -8.65 26.34 -11.69
C ILE A 85 -10.11 26.42 -12.13
N LYS A 86 -10.48 25.80 -13.26
CA LYS A 86 -11.85 25.76 -13.78
C LYS A 86 -12.85 25.07 -12.85
N LYS A 87 -12.52 23.88 -12.33
CA LYS A 87 -13.38 23.21 -11.35
C LYS A 87 -13.51 23.99 -10.04
N THR A 88 -12.46 24.68 -9.62
CA THR A 88 -12.47 25.49 -8.40
C THR A 88 -13.35 26.73 -8.58
N ALA A 89 -13.25 27.42 -9.72
CA ALA A 89 -14.10 28.55 -10.06
C ALA A 89 -15.59 28.11 -10.12
N ASN A 90 -15.89 27.02 -10.82
CA ASN A 90 -17.26 26.49 -10.93
C ASN A 90 -17.86 26.12 -9.56
N ARG A 91 -17.04 25.67 -8.61
CA ARG A 91 -17.50 25.31 -7.26
C ARG A 91 -18.04 26.50 -6.47
N VAL A 92 -17.60 27.71 -6.78
CA VAL A 92 -18.05 28.96 -6.16
C VAL A 92 -18.96 29.78 -7.09
N GLY A 93 -19.42 29.20 -8.20
CA GLY A 93 -20.28 29.87 -9.18
C GLY A 93 -19.54 30.92 -10.02
N LEU A 94 -18.22 30.82 -10.13
CA LEU A 94 -17.38 31.72 -10.94
C LEU A 94 -16.91 31.01 -12.21
N GLU A 95 -16.67 31.77 -13.28
CA GLU A 95 -16.04 31.27 -14.51
C GLU A 95 -14.57 31.68 -14.58
N THR A 96 -13.74 30.85 -15.22
CA THR A 96 -12.33 31.19 -15.46
C THR A 96 -12.19 32.21 -16.58
N PRO A 97 -11.41 33.29 -16.42
CA PRO A 97 -11.24 34.29 -17.45
C PRO A 97 -10.56 33.70 -18.69
N ASN A 98 -11.07 34.05 -19.87
CA ASN A 98 -10.44 33.70 -21.14
C ASN A 98 -9.15 34.51 -21.29
N THR A 99 -8.01 33.81 -21.41
CA THR A 99 -6.76 34.43 -21.82
C THR A 99 -6.84 34.74 -23.32
N TYR A 100 -6.82 36.04 -23.67
CA TYR A 100 -6.74 36.54 -25.05
C TYR A 100 -5.39 36.23 -25.70
#